data_AF-A0A3D5PV17-F1
#
_entry.id   AF-A0A3D5PV17-F1
#
_cell.length_a   1.000
_cell.length_b   1.000
_cell.length_c   1.000
_cell.angle_alpha   90.00
_cell.angle_beta   90.00
_cell.angle_gamma   90.00
#
_symmetry.space_group_name_H-M   'P 1'
#
loop_
_entity.id
_entity.type
_entity.pdbx_description
1 polymer ?
#
loop_
_entity_poly.entity_id
_entity_poly.type
_entity_poly.pdbx_seq_one_letter_code
_entity_poly.pdbx_strand_id
1 'polypeptide(L)'
;MTDKKEDPIIITITGPDGDERDYVQDTVIPFAGKEFAVLVSIPEKEDSEEEPDIILARIDRDENGEAVYLPPTDEEYDAVADIYDAM
;
A
#
# COMPACT_ATOMS: atom_id res chain seq x y z
N MET A 1 3.30 0.33 29.76
CA MET A 1 2.24 0.10 28.76
C MET A 1 2.98 -0.13 27.46
N THR A 2 3.15 -1.38 27.05
CA THR A 2 3.78 -1.69 25.76
C THR A 2 2.78 -1.32 24.69
N ASP A 3 3.05 -0.19 24.05
CA ASP A 3 2.51 0.18 22.75
C ASP A 3 2.73 -1.03 21.84
N LYS A 4 1.67 -1.82 21.62
CA LYS A 4 1.66 -2.84 20.57
C LYS A 4 1.66 -2.04 19.28
N LYS A 5 2.83 -1.58 18.83
CA LYS A 5 3.01 -1.20 17.44
C LYS A 5 2.70 -2.46 16.65
N GLU A 6 1.57 -2.46 15.96
CA GLU A 6 1.31 -3.45 14.93
C GLU A 6 2.56 -3.50 14.05
N ASP A 7 3.16 -4.68 13.91
CA ASP A 7 4.37 -4.83 13.11
C ASP A 7 4.08 -4.28 11.70
N PRO A 8 4.89 -3.35 11.18
CA PRO A 8 4.68 -2.77 9.87
C PRO A 8 4.69 -3.91 8.85
N ILE A 9 3.57 -4.08 8.13
CA ILE A 9 3.48 -5.09 7.09
C ILE A 9 4.29 -4.56 5.90
N ILE A 10 5.40 -5.23 5.59
CA ILE A 10 6.23 -4.91 4.42
C ILE A 10 5.72 -5.74 3.25
N ILE A 11 5.44 -5.07 2.14
CA ILE A 11 4.92 -5.64 0.91
C ILE A 11 5.93 -5.35 -0.18
N THR A 12 6.44 -6.41 -0.80
CA THR A 12 7.28 -6.31 -1.98
C THR A 12 6.38 -6.35 -3.21
N ILE A 13 6.37 -5.26 -3.98
CA ILE A 13 5.64 -5.18 -5.25
C ILE A 13 6.64 -5.28 -6.39
N THR A 14 6.44 -6.27 -7.24
CA THR A 14 7.16 -6.40 -8.51
C THR A 14 6.42 -5.60 -9.59
N GLY A 15 7.06 -4.54 -10.08
CA GLY A 15 6.56 -3.73 -11.18
C GLY A 15 6.57 -4.47 -12.53
N PRO A 16 5.96 -3.89 -13.57
CA PRO A 16 5.90 -4.47 -14.91
C PRO A 16 7.27 -4.67 -15.57
N ASP A 17 8.26 -3.86 -15.20
CA ASP A 17 9.65 -3.95 -15.65
C ASP A 17 10.47 -5.01 -14.90
N GLY A 18 9.91 -5.64 -13.87
CA GLY A 18 10.58 -6.60 -13.01
C GLY A 18 11.30 -5.99 -11.81
N ASP A 19 11.22 -4.67 -11.62
CA ASP A 19 11.75 -3.99 -10.44
C ASP A 19 10.90 -4.30 -9.21
N GLU A 20 11.53 -4.84 -8.18
CA GLU A 20 10.92 -5.10 -6.87
C GLU A 20 11.13 -3.88 -5.98
N ARG A 21 10.06 -3.35 -5.41
CA ARG A 21 10.13 -2.30 -4.39
C ARG A 21 9.39 -2.72 -3.14
N ASP A 22 10.00 -2.43 -2.00
CA ASP A 22 9.41 -2.66 -0.70
C ASP A 22 8.62 -1.44 -0.24
N TYR A 23 7.39 -1.69 0.16
CA TYR A 23 6.49 -0.70 0.71
C TYR A 23 6.02 -1.13 2.09
N VAL A 24 5.78 -0.17 2.97
CA VAL A 24 5.09 -0.41 4.23
C VAL A 24 3.60 -0.13 4.08
N GLN A 25 2.76 -1.06 4.52
CA GLN A 25 1.33 -0.80 4.66
C GLN A 25 1.11 0.17 5.81
N ASP A 26 0.69 1.38 5.47
CA ASP A 26 0.33 2.41 6.43
C ASP A 26 -1.12 2.22 6.92
N THR A 27 -2.07 2.28 5.98
CA THR A 27 -3.51 2.29 6.30
C THR A 27 -4.30 1.43 5.33
N VAL A 28 -5.34 0.73 5.80
CA VAL A 28 -6.26 -0.03 4.94
C VAL A 28 -7.65 0.62 4.93
N ILE A 29 -8.11 0.98 3.74
CA ILE A 29 -9.35 1.69 3.47
C ILE A 29 -10.32 0.75 2.74
N PRO A 30 -11.44 0.37 3.37
CA PRO A 30 -12.47 -0.40 2.69
C PRO A 30 -13.31 0.50 1.77
N PHE A 31 -13.33 0.20 0.47
CA PHE A 31 -14.10 0.93 -0.53
C PHE A 31 -14.80 0.00 -1.51
N ALA A 32 -16.07 0.28 -1.81
CA ALA A 32 -16.89 -0.49 -2.76
C ALA A 32 -16.90 -2.03 -2.52
N GLY A 33 -16.78 -2.47 -1.26
CA GLY A 33 -16.72 -3.89 -0.90
C GLY A 33 -15.36 -4.57 -1.15
N LYS A 34 -14.33 -3.77 -1.43
CA LYS A 34 -12.93 -4.19 -1.57
C LYS A 34 -12.07 -3.47 -0.53
N GLU A 35 -10.86 -3.96 -0.32
CA GLU A 35 -9.91 -3.39 0.64
C GLU A 35 -8.78 -2.73 -0.15
N PHE A 36 -8.37 -1.53 0.23
CA PHE A 36 -7.26 -0.80 -0.39
C PHE A 36 -6.23 -0.46 0.66
N ALA A 37 -4.98 -0.84 0.43
CA ALA A 37 -3.85 -0.48 1.27
C ALA A 37 -3.15 0.77 0.72
N VAL A 38 -2.95 1.74 1.59
CA VAL A 38 -2.00 2.84 1.39
C VAL A 38 -0.62 2.29 1.70
N LEU A 39 0.25 2.34 0.70
CA LEU A 39 1.59 1.79 0.74
C LEU A 39 2.59 2.92 0.62
N VAL A 40 3.54 2.99 1.55
CA VAL A 40 4.58 4.03 1.58
C VAL A 40 5.90 3.38 1.20
N SER A 41 6.61 3.92 0.20
CA SER A 41 7.87 3.34 -0.24
C SER A 41 8.92 3.48 0.85
N ILE A 42 9.68 2.40 1.04
CA ILE A 42 10.80 2.41 1.99
C ILE A 42 12.03 2.91 1.24
N PRO A 43 12.62 4.05 1.63
CA PRO A 43 13.82 4.55 0.98
C PRO A 43 14.95 3.54 1.19
N GLU A 44 15.67 3.18 0.11
CA GLU A 44 16.78 2.22 0.17
C GLU A 44 17.95 2.72 1.05
N LYS A 45 18.01 4.04 1.29
CA LYS A 45 19.01 4.70 2.14
C LYS A 45 18.35 5.76 3.00
N GLU A 46 18.74 5.80 4.28
CA GLU A 46 18.30 6.82 5.24
C GLU A 46 18.71 8.25 4.82
N ASP A 47 19.69 8.38 3.93
CA ASP A 47 20.22 9.65 3.38
C ASP A 47 19.70 9.96 1.96
N SER A 48 18.76 9.18 1.42
CA SER A 48 18.12 9.55 0.15
C SER A 48 17.22 10.76 0.37
N GLU A 49 17.47 11.85 -0.35
CA GLU A 49 16.57 13.01 -0.44
C GLU A 49 15.28 12.71 -1.22
N GLU A 50 15.09 11.45 -1.65
CA GLU A 50 13.86 10.98 -2.29
C GLU A 50 12.74 10.94 -1.25
N GLU A 51 11.68 11.71 -1.53
CA GLU A 51 10.46 11.65 -0.75
C GLU A 51 9.87 10.24 -0.89
N PRO A 52 9.37 9.64 0.21
CA PRO A 52 8.73 8.34 0.12
C PRO A 52 7.50 8.44 -0.80
N ASP A 53 7.45 7.59 -1.82
CA ASP A 53 6.33 7.48 -2.73
C ASP A 53 5.17 6.81 -2.00
N ILE A 54 4.04 7.49 -1.93
CA ILE A 54 2.79 6.90 -1.43
C ILE A 54 2.00 6.40 -2.62
N ILE A 55 1.73 5.11 -2.65
CA ILE A 55 0.89 4.47 -3.67
C ILE A 55 -0.30 3.81 -3.01
N LEU A 56 -1.41 3.71 -3.75
CA LEU A 56 -2.55 2.94 -3.33
C LEU A 56 -2.54 1.60 -4.05
N ALA A 57 -2.74 0.52 -3.31
CA ALA A 57 -2.88 -0.81 -3.86
C ALA A 57 -4.18 -1.46 -3.38
N ARG A 58 -4.93 -2.07 -4.29
CA ARG A 58 -6.10 -2.86 -3.95
C ARG A 58 -5.68 -4.23 -3.45
N ILE A 59 -6.14 -4.59 -2.27
CA ILE A 59 -5.98 -5.92 -1.69
C ILE A 59 -7.03 -6.83 -2.31
N ASP A 60 -6.58 -7.82 -3.06
CA ASP A 60 -7.38 -8.91 -3.62
C ASP A 60 -6.95 -10.24 -2.99
N ARG A 61 -7.73 -11.30 -3.17
CA ARG A 61 -7.33 -12.65 -2.73
C ARG A 61 -7.25 -13.55 -3.94
N ASP A 62 -6.08 -14.14 -4.18
CA ASP A 62 -5.93 -15.09 -5.27
C ASP A 62 -6.62 -16.44 -4.96
N GLU A 63 -6.52 -17.39 -5.89
CA GLU A 63 -7.05 -18.74 -5.77
C GLU A 63 -6.46 -19.56 -4.60
N ASN A 64 -5.28 -19.20 -4.10
CA ASN A 64 -4.65 -19.77 -2.90
C ASN A 64 -5.08 -19.07 -1.61
N GLY A 65 -5.80 -17.95 -1.71
CA GLY A 65 -6.20 -17.12 -0.57
C GLY A 65 -5.08 -16.21 -0.05
N GLU A 66 -4.02 -16.01 -0.82
CA GLU A 66 -2.97 -15.04 -0.52
C GLU A 66 -3.43 -13.64 -0.92
N ALA A 67 -3.01 -12.64 -0.12
CA ALA A 67 -3.34 -11.26 -0.40
C ALA A 67 -2.48 -10.75 -1.57
N VAL A 68 -3.11 -10.40 -2.67
CA VAL A 68 -2.47 -9.84 -3.87
C VAL A 68 -2.75 -8.35 -3.94
N TYR A 69 -1.69 -7.56 -4.06
CA TYR A 69 -1.78 -6.12 -4.18
C TYR A 69 -1.80 -5.75 -5.67
N LEU A 70 -2.96 -5.29 -6.13
CA LEU A 70 -3.19 -4.91 -7.51
C LEU A 70 -3.29 -3.39 -7.63
N PRO A 71 -2.88 -2.80 -8.78
CA PRO A 71 -3.10 -1.39 -9.01
C PRO A 71 -4.61 -1.09 -9.04
N PRO A 72 -5.10 -0.09 -8.28
CA PRO A 72 -6.48 0.38 -8.34
C PRO A 72 -6.75 1.02 -9.71
N THR A 73 -8.02 1.15 -10.08
CA THR A 73 -8.38 2.05 -11.20
C THR A 73 -8.24 3.52 -10.78
N ASP A 74 -8.07 4.45 -11.72
CA ASP A 74 -8.04 5.89 -11.40
C ASP A 74 -9.25 6.33 -10.56
N GLU A 75 -10.45 5.83 -10.88
CA GLU A 75 -11.67 6.15 -10.13
C GLU A 75 -11.65 5.59 -8.69
N GLU A 76 -11.12 4.37 -8.50
CA GLU A 76 -10.92 3.79 -7.17
C GLU A 76 -9.83 4.55 -6.39
N TYR A 77 -8.77 4.96 -7.08
CA TYR A 77 -7.68 5.75 -6.50
C TYR A 77 -8.18 7.08 -5.98
N ASP A 78 -8.84 7.89 -6.82
CA ASP A 78 -9.37 9.20 -6.42
C ASP A 78 -10.34 9.06 -5.24
N ALA A 79 -11.27 8.12 -5.31
CA ALA A 79 -12.26 7.94 -4.25
C ALA A 79 -11.63 7.53 -2.90
N VAL A 80 -10.62 6.65 -2.93
CA VAL A 80 -9.93 6.22 -1.72
C VAL A 80 -8.96 7.29 -1.21
N ALA A 81 -8.32 8.04 -2.11
CA ALA A 81 -7.47 9.17 -1.76
C ALA A 81 -8.28 10.29 -1.09
N ASP A 82 -9.47 10.61 -1.59
CA ASP A 82 -10.42 11.54 -0.95
C ASP A 82 -10.80 11.06 0.47
N ILE A 83 -11.04 9.76 0.64
CA ILE A 83 -11.34 9.19 1.96
C ILE A 83 -10.13 9.33 2.89
N TYR A 84 -8.92 9.03 2.42
CA TYR A 84 -7.69 9.14 3.18
C TYR A 84 -7.39 10.58 3.59
N ASP A 85 -7.53 11.54 2.67
CA ASP A 85 -7.32 12.98 2.93
C ASP A 85 -8.35 13.54 3.93
N ALA A 86 -9.55 12.96 3.96
CA ALA A 86 -10.61 13.34 4.87
C ALA A 86 -10.52 12.71 6.28
N MET A 87 -9.58 11.79 6.54
CA MET A 87 -9.39 11.14 7.85
C MET A 87 -8.70 12.01 8.90
#